data_AF-A0A5D3CQP8-F1
#
_entry.id   AF-A0A5D3CQP8-F1
#
_cell.length_a   1.000
_cell.length_b   1.000
_cell.length_c   1.000
_cell.angle_alpha   90.00
_cell.angle_beta   90.00
_cell.angle_gamma   90.00
#
_symmetry.space_group_name_H-M   'P 1'
#
loop_
_entity.id
_entity.type
_entity.pdbx_description
1 polymer ?
#
loop_
_entity_poly.entity_id
_entity_poly.type
_entity_poly.pdbx_seq_one_letter_code
_entity_poly.pdbx_strand_id
1 'polypeptide(L)'
;MMQELMQLITAPNLGDFIPFIARFDLQGLNRRMINVSRVFDGFFERIIDEHLKPMGEKKAGFLDVMLNLMNSECLTYEYRIDRSNVKAIIMDMLGAAMDTSVQ
;
A
#
# COMPACT_ATOMS: atom_id res chain seq x y z
N MET A 1 -1.23 -2.96 13.99
CA MET A 1 -0.96 -2.36 12.66
C MET A 1 -2.09 -2.61 11.67
N MET A 2 -2.34 -3.83 11.20
CA MET A 2 -3.42 -4.08 10.22
C MET A 2 -4.82 -3.75 10.74
N GLN A 3 -5.15 -4.15 11.98
CA GLN A 3 -6.42 -3.78 12.60
C GLN A 3 -6.58 -2.26 12.74
N GLU A 4 -5.49 -1.54 13.03
CA GLU A 4 -5.51 -0.08 13.13
C GLU A 4 -5.73 0.57 11.77
N LEU A 5 -5.09 0.06 10.71
CA LEU A 5 -5.35 0.50 9.34
C LEU A 5 -6.83 0.32 9.00
N MET A 6 -7.39 -0.87 9.20
CA MET A 6 -8.80 -1.14 8.86
C MET A 6 -9.74 -0.20 9.62
N GLN A 7 -9.51 -0.02 10.92
CA GLN A 7 -10.26 0.94 11.72
C GLN A 7 -10.17 2.36 11.16
N LEU A 8 -8.99 2.81 10.72
CA LEU A 8 -8.79 4.15 10.20
C LEU A 8 -9.43 4.35 8.81
N ILE A 9 -9.43 3.34 7.94
CA ILE A 9 -10.06 3.41 6.61
C ILE A 9 -11.58 3.44 6.73
N THR A 10 -12.14 2.75 7.72
CA THR A 10 -13.61 2.68 7.91
C THR A 10 -14.16 3.74 8.89
N ALA A 11 -13.30 4.48 9.58
CA ALA A 11 -13.74 5.44 10.60
C ALA A 11 -14.41 6.67 9.96
N PRO A 12 -15.58 7.11 10.47
CA PRO A 12 -16.17 8.37 10.02
C PRO A 12 -15.30 9.54 10.50
N ASN A 13 -14.91 10.40 9.56
CA ASN A 13 -14.13 11.60 9.82
C ASN A 13 -15.03 12.85 9.76
N LEU A 14 -15.16 13.56 10.87
CA LEU A 14 -15.94 14.79 11.00
C LEU A 14 -15.49 15.88 10.02
N GLY A 15 -14.21 15.90 9.64
CA GLY A 15 -13.70 16.82 8.62
C GLY A 15 -14.35 16.63 7.25
N ASP A 16 -14.80 15.41 6.92
CA ASP A 16 -15.44 15.09 5.65
C ASP A 16 -16.90 15.58 5.63
N PHE A 17 -17.54 15.69 6.80
CA PHE A 17 -18.91 16.19 6.96
C PHE A 17 -18.97 17.71 7.22
N ILE A 18 -17.96 18.26 7.89
CA ILE A 18 -17.88 19.67 8.28
C ILE A 18 -16.53 20.25 7.82
N PRO A 19 -16.46 20.80 6.59
CA PRO A 19 -15.19 21.23 5.99
C PRO A 19 -14.42 22.28 6.81
N PHE A 20 -15.11 23.13 7.57
CA PHE A 20 -14.49 24.18 8.39
C PHE A 20 -13.57 23.63 9.48
N ILE A 21 -13.82 22.41 9.97
CA ILE A 21 -12.99 21.78 11.02
C ILE A 21 -11.97 20.79 10.47
N ALA A 22 -12.00 20.50 9.16
CA ALA A 22 -11.18 19.46 8.53
C ALA A 22 -9.67 19.67 8.76
N ARG A 23 -9.20 20.93 8.72
CA ARG A 23 -7.79 21.27 8.94
C ARG A 23 -7.29 20.94 10.35
N PHE A 24 -8.16 20.91 11.35
CA PHE A 24 -7.74 20.71 12.74
C PHE A 24 -7.49 19.25 13.09
N ASP A 25 -7.97 18.30 12.27
CA ASP A 25 -7.85 16.85 12.52
C ASP A 25 -8.26 16.50 13.96
N LEU A 26 -9.46 16.94 14.38
CA LEU A 26 -9.92 16.87 15.78
C LEU A 26 -9.96 15.43 16.33
N GLN A 27 -10.18 14.45 15.46
CA GLN A 27 -10.15 13.02 15.81
C GLN A 27 -8.75 12.40 15.70
N GLY A 28 -7.76 13.15 15.18
CA GLY A 28 -6.40 12.69 14.95
C GLY A 28 -6.27 11.59 13.88
N LEU A 29 -7.32 11.37 13.06
CA LEU A 29 -7.37 10.28 12.09
C LEU A 29 -6.31 10.46 11.01
N ASN A 30 -6.11 11.68 10.51
CA ASN A 30 -5.12 11.95 9.47
C ASN A 30 -3.69 11.70 10.00
N ARG A 31 -3.37 12.20 11.19
CA ARG A 31 -2.06 11.96 11.82
C ARG A 31 -1.77 10.49 12.04
N ARG A 32 -2.78 9.73 12.50
CA ARG A 32 -2.66 8.28 12.72
C ARG A 32 -2.48 7.54 11.39
N MET A 33 -3.26 7.90 10.36
CA MET A 33 -3.14 7.32 9.03
C MET A 33 -1.75 7.54 8.43
N ILE A 34 -1.18 8.73 8.56
CA ILE A 34 0.20 9.02 8.10
C ILE A 34 1.22 8.12 8.81
N ASN A 35 1.10 7.91 10.11
CA ASN A 35 2.01 7.04 10.86
C ASN A 35 1.90 5.58 10.40
N VAL A 36 0.68 5.08 10.23
CA VAL A 36 0.42 3.73 9.71
C VAL A 36 0.98 3.57 8.30
N SER A 37 0.74 4.55 7.41
CA SER A 37 1.24 4.57 6.04
C SER A 37 2.77 4.50 5.98
N ARG A 38 3.50 5.23 6.84
CA ARG A 38 4.97 5.15 6.91
C ARG A 38 5.48 3.77 7.28
N VAL A 39 4.79 3.06 8.17
CA VAL A 39 5.19 1.70 8.58
C VAL A 39 5.00 0.73 7.40
N PHE A 40 3.87 0.80 6.70
CA PHE A 40 3.63 -0.05 5.52
C PHE A 40 4.56 0.30 4.36
N ASP A 41 4.82 1.58 4.12
CA ASP A 41 5.75 2.03 3.09
C ASP A 41 7.14 1.43 3.30
N GLY A 42 7.70 1.54 4.51
CA GLY A 42 8.99 0.95 4.85
C GLY A 42 8.99 -0.59 4.83
N PHE A 43 7.87 -1.22 5.18
CA PHE A 43 7.71 -2.68 5.08
C PHE A 43 7.76 -3.15 3.62
N PHE A 44 6.98 -2.54 2.73
CA PHE A 44 6.98 -2.92 1.32
C PHE A 44 8.28 -2.55 0.60
N GLU A 45 8.91 -1.44 0.97
CA GLU A 45 10.21 -1.07 0.40
C GLU A 45 11.24 -2.19 0.62
N ARG A 46 11.30 -2.73 1.85
CA ARG A 46 12.17 -3.87 2.18
C ARG A 46 11.83 -5.13 1.38
N ILE A 47 10.55 -5.44 1.26
CA ILE A 47 10.10 -6.62 0.48
C ILE A 47 10.50 -6.48 -0.98
N ILE A 48 10.30 -5.30 -1.58
CA ILE A 48 10.67 -5.05 -2.97
C ILE A 48 12.19 -5.18 -3.13
N ASP A 49 12.97 -4.59 -2.23
CA ASP A 49 14.44 -4.67 -2.28
C ASP A 49 14.96 -6.10 -2.12
N GLU A 50 14.27 -6.95 -1.37
CA GLU A 50 14.57 -8.38 -1.28
C GLU A 50 14.29 -9.11 -2.61
N HIS A 51 13.22 -8.76 -3.32
CA HIS A 51 12.86 -9.40 -4.60
C HIS A 51 13.68 -8.85 -5.80
N LEU A 52 14.23 -7.64 -5.70
CA LEU A 52 15.17 -7.12 -6.70
C LEU A 52 16.56 -7.76 -6.63
N LYS A 53 16.91 -8.42 -5.52
CA LYS A 53 18.19 -9.14 -5.40
C LYS A 53 18.12 -10.43 -6.21
N PRO A 54 19.14 -10.74 -7.03
CA PRO A 54 19.16 -11.98 -7.79
C PRO A 54 19.26 -13.18 -6.84
N MET A 55 18.16 -13.94 -6.69
CA MET A 55 18.11 -15.15 -5.88
C MET A 55 17.96 -16.40 -6.75
N GLY A 56 19.05 -16.84 -7.37
CA GLY A 56 19.16 -18.17 -8.02
C GLY A 56 17.95 -18.62 -8.88
N GLU A 57 17.79 -19.93 -9.05
CA GLU A 57 16.58 -20.50 -9.67
C GLU A 57 15.45 -20.57 -8.62
N LYS A 58 14.75 -19.45 -8.41
CA LYS A 58 13.47 -19.45 -7.69
C LYS A 58 12.31 -19.39 -8.68
N LYS A 59 11.22 -20.08 -8.35
CA LYS A 59 9.95 -19.95 -9.08
C LYS A 59 9.44 -18.52 -8.88
N ALA A 60 9.22 -17.80 -9.99
CA ALA A 60 8.73 -16.43 -9.97
C ALA A 60 7.37 -16.36 -9.26
N GLY A 61 7.30 -15.59 -8.18
CA GLY A 61 6.08 -15.24 -7.47
C GLY A 61 5.37 -14.05 -8.11
N PHE A 62 4.23 -13.67 -7.53
CA PHE A 62 3.45 -12.53 -7.98
C PHE A 62 4.27 -11.22 -8.02
N LEU A 63 5.06 -10.96 -6.97
CA LEU A 63 5.87 -9.75 -6.89
C LEU A 63 6.99 -9.72 -7.95
N ASP A 64 7.60 -10.86 -8.25
CA ASP A 64 8.62 -10.94 -9.30
C ASP A 64 8.03 -10.58 -10.67
N VAL A 65 6.80 -11.01 -10.96
CA VAL A 65 6.08 -10.64 -12.19
C VAL A 65 5.82 -9.13 -12.24
N MET A 66 5.39 -8.53 -11.14
CA MET A 66 5.18 -7.08 -11.07
C MET A 66 6.46 -6.28 -11.29
N LEU A 67 7.57 -6.70 -10.69
CA LEU A 67 8.86 -6.03 -10.84
C LEU A 67 9.43 -6.18 -12.26
N ASN A 68 9.24 -7.33 -12.89
CA ASN A 68 9.56 -7.52 -14.31
C ASN A 68 8.72 -6.60 -15.20
N LEU A 69 7.44 -6.40 -14.87
CA LEU A 69 6.55 -5.50 -15.60
C LEU A 69 6.98 -4.03 -15.42
N MET A 70 7.38 -3.62 -14.22
CA MET A 70 7.95 -2.30 -13.93
C MET A 70 9.21 -2.02 -14.76
N ASN A 71 10.05 -3.04 -14.97
CA ASN A 71 11.28 -2.95 -15.76
C ASN A 71 11.08 -3.19 -17.27
N SER A 72 9.86 -3.50 -17.72
CA SER A 72 9.58 -3.80 -19.11
C SER A 72 9.53 -2.52 -19.95
N GLU A 73 10.29 -2.50 -21.04
CA GLU A 73 10.25 -1.43 -22.05
C GLU A 73 9.02 -1.51 -22.97
N CYS A 74 8.20 -2.57 -22.85
CA CYS A 74 7.03 -2.79 -23.71
C CYS A 74 5.81 -1.93 -23.33
N LEU A 75 5.82 -1.26 -22.17
CA LEU A 75 4.73 -0.39 -21.75
C LEU A 75 4.92 1.02 -22.32
N THR A 76 3.86 1.57 -22.93
CA THR A 76 3.86 2.98 -23.31
C THR A 76 3.99 3.85 -22.05
N TYR A 77 4.46 5.09 -22.20
CA TYR A 77 4.66 6.02 -21.07
C TYR A 77 3.43 6.14 -20.16
N GLU A 78 2.23 6.06 -20.74
CA GLU A 78 0.94 6.12 -20.04
C GLU A 78 0.65 4.92 -19.14
N TYR A 79 1.25 3.76 -19.42
CA TYR A 79 1.03 2.51 -18.65
C TYR A 79 2.26 2.10 -17.85
N ARG A 80 3.28 2.95 -17.70
CA ARG A 80 4.45 2.61 -16.88
C ARG A 80 4.05 2.47 -15.42
N ILE A 81 4.29 1.29 -14.89
CA ILE A 81 4.13 0.97 -13.48
C ILE A 81 5.41 1.40 -12.76
N ASP A 82 5.27 2.08 -11.62
CA ASP A 82 6.36 2.42 -10.73
C ASP A 82 6.27 1.66 -9.38
N ARG A 83 7.26 1.88 -8.51
CA ARG A 83 7.30 1.25 -7.18
C ARG A 83 6.07 1.59 -6.33
N SER A 84 5.53 2.81 -6.44
CA SER A 84 4.34 3.23 -5.70
C SER A 84 3.12 2.45 -6.16
N ASN A 85 2.97 2.19 -7.46
CA ASN A 85 1.91 1.34 -8.00
C ASN A 85 2.03 -0.09 -7.47
N VAL A 86 3.25 -0.65 -7.45
CA VAL A 86 3.51 -2.00 -6.89
C VAL A 86 3.11 -2.05 -5.41
N LYS A 87 3.54 -1.07 -4.60
CA LYS A 87 3.18 -0.98 -3.18
C LYS A 87 1.67 -0.87 -2.96
N ALA A 88 0.99 -0.05 -3.76
CA ALA A 88 -0.47 0.13 -3.67
C ALA A 88 -1.22 -1.18 -3.96
N ILE A 89 -0.82 -1.90 -5.00
CA ILE A 89 -1.44 -3.18 -5.40
C ILE A 89 -1.24 -4.26 -4.33
N ILE A 90 -0.02 -4.39 -3.78
CA ILE A 90 0.24 -5.35 -2.69
C ILE A 90 -0.57 -4.98 -1.45
N MET A 91 -0.67 -3.69 -1.13
CA MET A 91 -1.44 -3.21 0.01
C MET A 91 -2.93 -3.53 -0.12
N ASP A 92 -3.51 -3.32 -1.30
CA ASP A 92 -4.91 -3.63 -1.60
C ASP A 92 -5.21 -5.12 -1.45
N MET A 93 -4.37 -5.98 -2.07
CA MET A 93 -4.49 -7.44 -1.92
C MET A 93 -4.37 -7.89 -0.47
N LEU A 94 -3.40 -7.34 0.26
CA LEU A 94 -3.18 -7.67 1.66
C LEU A 94 -4.38 -7.29 2.52
N GLY A 95 -4.93 -6.09 2.32
CA GLY A 95 -6.15 -5.61 2.98
C GLY A 95 -7.35 -6.50 2.68
N ALA A 96 -7.63 -6.75 1.41
CA ALA A 96 -8.74 -7.60 0.97
C ALA A 96 -8.63 -9.04 1.50
N ALA A 97 -7.42 -9.62 1.48
CA ALA A 97 -7.20 -10.97 2.00
C ALA A 97 -7.48 -11.05 3.50
N MET A 98 -7.13 -10.02 4.28
CA MET A 98 -7.41 -10.01 5.72
C MET A 98 -8.88 -9.77 6.05
N ASP A 99 -9.54 -8.86 5.34
CA ASP A 99 -10.96 -8.56 5.57
C ASP A 99 -11.82 -9.81 5.32
N THR A 100 -11.53 -10.54 4.23
CA THR A 100 -12.29 -11.71 3.82
C THR A 100 -11.94 -13.00 4.55
N SER A 101 -10.72 -13.15 5.09
CA SER A 101 -10.27 -14.38 5.75
C SER A 101 -10.49 -14.40 7.26
N VAL A 102 -10.60 -13.23 7.89
CA VAL A 102 -10.85 -13.09 9.34
C VAL A 102 -12.35 -13.02 9.65
N GLN A 103 -13.20 -13.01 8.61
CA GLN A 103 -14.66 -13.03 8.71
C GLN A 103 -15.24 -14.46 8.62
#